data_AF-A0A388TBZ8-F1
#
_entry.id   AF-A0A388TBZ8-F1
#
_cell.length_a   1.000
_cell.length_b   1.000
_cell.length_c   1.000
_cell.angle_alpha   90.00
_cell.angle_beta   90.00
_cell.angle_gamma   90.00
#
_symmetry.space_group_name_H-M   'P 1'
#
loop_
_entity.id
_entity.type
_entity.pdbx_description
1 polymer ?
#
loop_
_entity_poly.entity_id
_entity_poly.type
_entity_poly.pdbx_seq_one_letter_code
_entity_poly.pdbx_strand_id
1 'polypeptide(L)'
;MVVLVLLGLCSVVSLAVILERLVFFWTHKKYTSKAAERYLYLLSTMISIAPLLGILGTVWGIMQAFGGYSLQGDMQSIAGGIAVALQTTAAGLLIALTDLVFYNYFAHKADNAQ
;
A
#
# COMPACT_ATOMS: atom_id res chain seq x y z
N MET A 1 5.36 9.03 -20.63
CA MET A 1 3.93 8.66 -20.55
C MET A 1 3.63 7.77 -19.34
N VAL A 2 4.33 6.63 -19.18
CA VAL A 2 4.25 5.76 -17.96
C VAL A 2 4.63 6.51 -16.67
N VAL A 3 5.57 7.47 -16.74
CA VAL A 3 5.96 8.34 -15.62
C VAL A 3 4.86 9.33 -15.19
N LEU A 4 4.05 9.82 -16.13
CA LEU A 4 2.86 10.67 -15.87
C LEU A 4 1.71 9.84 -15.28
N VAL A 5 1.60 8.55 -15.67
CA VAL A 5 0.69 7.58 -15.07
C VAL A 5 1.17 7.13 -13.68
N LEU A 6 2.48 7.10 -13.42
CA LEU A 6 3.10 6.84 -12.11
C LEU A 6 2.93 8.02 -11.13
N LEU A 7 3.06 9.27 -11.60
CA LEU A 7 2.70 10.47 -10.82
C LEU A 7 1.18 10.59 -10.63
N GLY A 8 0.39 10.22 -11.65
CA GLY A 8 -1.06 10.09 -11.54
C GLY A 8 -1.47 9.00 -10.55
N LEU A 9 -0.79 7.85 -10.55
CA LEU A 9 -1.00 6.77 -9.58
C LEU A 9 -0.51 7.16 -8.19
N CYS A 10 0.51 8.02 -8.06
CA CYS A 10 0.89 8.62 -6.78
C CYS A 10 -0.20 9.58 -6.26
N SER A 11 -0.92 10.25 -7.17
CA SER A 11 -2.15 11.01 -6.85
C SER A 11 -3.34 10.10 -6.55
N VAL A 12 -3.44 8.92 -7.17
CA VAL A 12 -4.48 7.90 -6.86
C VAL A 12 -4.17 7.18 -5.55
N VAL A 13 -2.91 6.96 -5.20
CA VAL A 13 -2.45 6.48 -3.89
C VAL A 13 -2.68 7.56 -2.84
N SER A 14 -2.45 8.84 -3.15
CA SER A 14 -2.88 9.95 -2.29
C SER A 14 -4.41 9.98 -2.12
N LEU A 15 -5.18 9.71 -3.18
CA LEU A 15 -6.65 9.60 -3.12
C LEU A 15 -7.13 8.33 -2.42
N ALA A 16 -6.41 7.21 -2.51
CA ALA A 16 -6.69 5.96 -1.80
C ALA A 16 -6.40 6.14 -0.30
N VAL A 17 -5.32 6.82 0.05
CA VAL A 17 -4.99 7.23 1.42
C VAL A 17 -5.96 8.31 1.95
N ILE A 18 -6.44 9.22 1.10
CA ILE A 18 -7.51 10.17 1.44
C ILE A 18 -8.86 9.48 1.57
N LEU A 19 -9.15 8.46 0.76
CA LEU A 19 -10.36 7.63 0.85
C LEU A 19 -10.32 6.75 2.10
N GLU A 20 -9.20 6.14 2.44
CA GLU A 20 -9.00 5.45 3.71
C GLU A 20 -9.16 6.42 4.89
N ARG A 21 -8.59 7.64 4.79
CA ARG A 21 -8.78 8.70 5.80
C ARG A 21 -10.20 9.29 5.84
N LEU A 22 -10.95 9.28 4.75
CA LEU A 22 -12.36 9.71 4.69
C LEU A 22 -13.32 8.62 5.16
N VAL A 23 -13.05 7.35 4.84
CA VAL A 23 -13.73 6.17 5.40
C VAL A 23 -13.49 6.10 6.91
N PHE A 24 -12.29 6.47 7.36
CA PHE A 24 -11.95 6.66 8.75
C PHE A 24 -12.70 7.85 9.40
N PHE A 25 -12.75 9.01 8.73
CA PHE A 25 -13.50 10.19 9.18
C PHE A 25 -15.02 9.92 9.23
N TRP A 26 -15.54 9.07 8.34
CA TRP A 26 -16.91 8.58 8.34
C TRP A 26 -17.19 7.51 9.41
N THR A 27 -16.19 6.70 9.79
CA THR A 27 -16.36 5.64 10.81
C THR A 27 -16.52 6.19 12.23
N HIS A 28 -16.21 7.47 12.46
CA HIS A 28 -16.26 8.07 13.79
C HIS A 28 -17.68 8.32 14.37
N LYS A 29 -18.78 7.86 13.74
CA LYS A 29 -20.14 8.15 14.28
C LYS A 29 -20.75 7.10 15.23
N LYS A 30 -20.28 5.86 15.38
CA LYS A 30 -20.89 4.99 16.43
C LYS A 30 -20.04 3.80 16.86
N TYR A 31 -19.55 3.90 18.09
CA TYR A 31 -19.05 2.80 18.90
C TYR A 31 -20.15 1.76 19.11
N THR A 32 -19.91 0.53 18.66
CA THR A 32 -20.61 -0.69 19.08
C THR A 32 -19.57 -1.80 19.11
N SER A 33 -19.37 -2.40 20.28
CA SER A 33 -18.23 -3.28 20.63
C SER A 33 -17.94 -4.40 19.61
N LYS A 34 -18.95 -5.01 18.99
CA LYS A 34 -18.75 -6.09 17.99
C LYS A 34 -18.20 -5.63 16.64
N ALA A 35 -18.43 -4.38 16.24
CA ALA A 35 -17.95 -3.86 14.96
C ALA A 35 -16.47 -3.50 15.05
N ALA A 36 -16.03 -2.95 16.19
CA ALA A 36 -14.64 -2.56 16.44
C ALA A 36 -13.67 -3.76 16.34
N GLU A 37 -14.03 -4.91 16.92
CA GLU A 37 -13.24 -6.15 16.82
C GLU A 37 -13.05 -6.60 15.37
N ARG A 38 -14.11 -6.52 14.55
CA ARG A 38 -14.04 -6.88 13.12
C ARG A 38 -13.14 -5.92 12.33
N TYR A 39 -13.15 -4.62 12.65
CA TYR A 39 -12.27 -3.64 12.01
C TYR A 39 -10.80 -3.82 12.42
N LEU A 40 -10.53 -4.12 13.69
CA LEU A 40 -9.17 -4.43 14.16
C LEU A 40 -8.60 -5.67 13.45
N TYR A 41 -9.42 -6.71 13.25
CA TYR A 41 -9.03 -7.88 12.48
C TYR A 41 -8.69 -7.52 11.02
N LEU A 42 -9.52 -6.73 10.36
CA LEU A 42 -9.26 -6.27 8.98
C LEU A 42 -7.96 -5.45 8.87
N LEU A 43 -7.72 -4.51 9.80
CA LEU A 43 -6.46 -3.75 9.85
C LEU A 43 -5.25 -4.68 9.98
N SER A 44 -5.32 -5.66 10.90
CA SER A 44 -4.24 -6.64 11.09
C SER A 44 -3.94 -7.43 9.80
N THR A 45 -4.98 -7.81 9.05
CA THR A 45 -4.80 -8.50 7.77
C THR A 45 -4.18 -7.61 6.69
N MET A 46 -4.55 -6.33 6.62
CA MET A 46 -3.98 -5.39 5.63
C MET A 46 -2.50 -5.10 5.90
N ILE A 47 -2.10 -4.95 7.17
CA ILE A 47 -0.69 -4.80 7.57
C ILE A 47 0.17 -5.95 7.04
N SER A 48 -0.38 -7.17 7.01
CA SER A 48 0.33 -8.36 6.56
C SER A 48 0.33 -8.52 5.04
N ILE A 49 -0.75 -8.14 4.36
CA ILE A 49 -0.92 -8.34 2.91
C ILE A 49 -0.27 -7.21 2.08
N ALA A 50 -0.30 -5.96 2.56
CA ALA A 50 0.22 -4.82 1.80
C ALA A 50 1.72 -4.93 1.42
N PRO A 51 2.64 -5.37 2.30
CA PRO A 51 4.04 -5.59 1.94
C PRO A 51 4.22 -6.73 0.92
N LEU A 52 3.43 -7.80 1.04
CA LEU A 52 3.46 -8.94 0.13
C LEU A 52 3.06 -8.53 -1.29
N LEU A 53 2.06 -7.66 -1.42
CA LEU A 53 1.67 -7.07 -2.71
C LEU A 53 2.78 -6.18 -3.30
N GLY A 54 3.50 -5.41 -2.47
CA GLY A 54 4.64 -4.61 -2.91
C GLY A 54 5.79 -5.45 -3.47
N ILE A 55 6.12 -6.57 -2.80
CA ILE A 55 7.12 -7.54 -3.27
C ILE A 55 6.67 -8.17 -4.58
N LEU A 56 5.40 -8.57 -4.71
CA LEU A 56 4.86 -9.10 -5.96
C LEU A 56 4.99 -8.10 -7.13
N GLY A 57 4.76 -6.82 -6.87
CA GLY A 57 4.99 -5.74 -7.83
C GLY A 57 6.45 -5.64 -8.29
N THR A 58 7.42 -5.92 -7.39
CA THR A 58 8.84 -5.91 -7.76
C THR A 58 9.19 -7.04 -8.72
N VAL A 59 8.67 -8.25 -8.44
CA VAL A 59 8.88 -9.42 -9.30
C VAL A 59 8.36 -9.12 -10.70
N TRP A 60 7.16 -8.54 -10.80
CA TRP A 60 6.58 -8.15 -12.08
C TRP A 60 7.39 -7.07 -12.81
N GLY A 61 7.86 -6.04 -12.09
CA GLY A 61 8.67 -4.96 -12.66
C GLY A 61 10.02 -5.45 -13.20
N ILE A 62 10.68 -6.33 -12.44
CA ILE A 62 11.93 -6.97 -12.85
C ILE A 62 11.71 -7.88 -14.07
N MET A 63 10.62 -8.67 -14.09
CA MET A 63 10.28 -9.51 -15.24
C MET A 63 10.11 -8.69 -16.53
N GLN A 64 9.45 -7.53 -16.45
CA GLN A 64 9.32 -6.65 -17.61
C GLN A 64 10.65 -6.00 -18.01
N ALA A 65 11.49 -5.63 -17.03
CA ALA A 65 12.82 -5.05 -17.27
C ALA A 65 13.70 -5.99 -18.12
N PHE A 66 13.69 -7.29 -17.82
CA PHE A 66 14.44 -8.29 -18.56
C PHE A 66 13.73 -8.76 -19.85
N GLY A 67 12.39 -8.73 -19.91
CA GLY A 67 11.65 -9.05 -21.14
C GLY A 67 11.93 -8.07 -22.28
N GLY A 68 12.05 -6.76 -21.98
CA GLY A 68 12.36 -5.71 -22.96
C GLY A 68 13.82 -5.66 -23.42
N TYR A 69 14.75 -6.23 -22.63
CA TYR A 69 16.19 -6.22 -22.93
C TYR A 69 16.54 -6.98 -24.23
N SER A 70 15.76 -7.99 -24.58
CA SER A 70 16.01 -8.87 -25.74
C SER A 70 16.01 -8.16 -27.10
N LEU A 71 15.44 -6.94 -27.20
CA LEU A 71 15.25 -6.24 -28.47
C LEU A 71 16.30 -5.17 -28.79
N GLN A 72 16.97 -4.56 -27.80
CA GLN A 72 17.90 -3.44 -28.05
C GLN A 72 19.20 -3.47 -27.24
N GLY A 73 19.37 -4.38 -26.27
CA GLY A 73 20.57 -4.38 -25.42
C GLY A 73 20.76 -3.09 -24.60
N ASP A 74 19.71 -2.28 -24.48
CA ASP A 74 19.78 -0.94 -23.88
C ASP A 74 19.71 -1.04 -22.36
N MET A 75 20.83 -0.81 -21.69
CA MET A 75 20.98 -0.89 -20.24
C MET A 75 20.09 0.13 -19.50
N GLN A 76 19.73 1.21 -20.18
CA GLN A 76 18.85 2.26 -19.67
C GLN A 76 17.41 1.75 -19.45
N SER A 77 16.96 0.80 -20.27
CA SER A 77 15.64 0.16 -20.15
C SER A 77 15.53 -0.72 -18.90
N ILE A 78 16.59 -1.47 -18.56
CA ILE A 78 16.66 -2.30 -17.35
C ILE A 78 16.65 -1.40 -16.11
N ALA A 79 17.47 -0.35 -16.10
CA ALA A 79 17.52 0.60 -14.98
C ALA A 79 16.14 1.22 -14.69
N GLY A 80 15.37 1.54 -15.74
CA GLY A 80 13.99 2.00 -15.61
C GLY A 80 13.06 0.96 -14.99
N GLY A 81 13.12 -0.30 -15.43
CA GLY A 81 12.27 -1.37 -14.89
C GLY A 81 12.57 -1.71 -13.42
N ILE A 82 13.84 -1.63 -13.01
CA ILE A 82 14.25 -1.80 -11.60
C ILE A 82 13.76 -0.62 -10.74
N ALA A 83 13.83 0.62 -11.25
CA ALA A 83 13.33 1.79 -10.53
C ALA A 83 11.83 1.68 -10.23
N VAL A 84 11.03 1.19 -11.20
CA VAL A 84 9.60 0.94 -11.00
C VAL A 84 9.36 -0.15 -9.96
N ALA A 85 10.13 -1.23 -9.98
CA ALA A 85 10.06 -2.29 -8.98
C ALA A 85 10.35 -1.77 -7.57
N LEU A 86 11.33 -0.89 -7.38
CA LEU A 86 11.62 -0.32 -6.06
C LEU A 86 10.50 0.60 -5.55
N GLN A 87 9.87 1.35 -6.45
CA GLN A 87 8.78 2.25 -6.09
C GLN A 87 7.53 1.49 -5.61
N THR A 88 7.22 0.32 -6.18
CA THR A 88 6.08 -0.50 -5.73
C THR A 88 6.29 -1.06 -4.32
N THR A 89 7.54 -1.40 -3.95
CA THR A 89 7.87 -1.82 -2.58
C THR A 89 7.70 -0.69 -1.59
N ALA A 90 8.22 0.50 -1.92
CA ALA A 90 8.11 1.67 -1.06
C ALA A 90 6.64 2.02 -0.79
N ALA A 91 5.77 1.89 -1.79
CA ALA A 91 4.34 2.09 -1.64
C ALA A 91 3.69 1.03 -0.71
N GLY A 92 3.99 -0.26 -0.90
CA GLY A 92 3.44 -1.34 -0.05
C GLY A 92 3.87 -1.23 1.42
N LEU A 93 5.11 -0.81 1.68
CA LEU A 93 5.62 -0.53 3.03
C LEU A 93 4.95 0.68 3.67
N LEU A 94 4.76 1.77 2.92
CA LEU A 94 4.11 2.99 3.42
C LEU A 94 2.67 2.73 3.88
N ILE A 95 1.92 1.93 3.11
CA ILE A 95 0.55 1.52 3.46
C ILE A 95 0.57 0.70 4.76
N ALA A 96 1.40 -0.35 4.83
CA ALA A 96 1.49 -1.22 6.00
C ALA A 96 1.91 -0.46 7.28
N LEU A 97 2.84 0.48 7.17
CA LEU A 97 3.25 1.33 8.30
C LEU A 97 2.13 2.23 8.79
N THR A 98 1.36 2.81 7.88
CA THR A 98 0.23 3.68 8.23
C THR A 98 -0.83 2.86 8.99
N ASP A 99 -1.19 1.69 8.48
CA ASP A 99 -2.16 0.80 9.13
C ASP A 99 -1.70 0.32 10.51
N LEU A 100 -0.40 0.07 10.70
CA LEU A 100 0.16 -0.35 11.98
C LEU A 100 0.02 0.73 13.06
N VAL A 101 0.22 2.01 12.71
CA VAL A 101 0.03 3.13 13.65
C VAL A 101 -1.43 3.23 14.08
N PHE A 102 -2.36 3.09 13.14
CA PHE A 102 -3.78 3.10 13.44
C PHE A 102 -4.19 1.88 14.27
N TYR A 103 -3.77 0.67 13.91
CA TYR A 103 -4.08 -0.55 14.65
C TYR A 103 -3.67 -0.42 16.12
N ASN A 104 -2.46 0.07 16.41
CA ASN A 104 -2.01 0.26 17.79
C ASN A 104 -2.87 1.27 18.57
N TYR A 105 -3.29 2.38 17.93
CA TYR A 105 -4.15 3.37 18.58
C TYR A 105 -5.54 2.80 18.90
N PHE A 106 -6.17 2.08 17.96
CA PHE A 106 -7.49 1.49 18.20
C PHE A 106 -7.46 0.30 19.13
N ALA A 107 -6.43 -0.54 19.06
CA ALA A 107 -6.24 -1.66 19.97
C ALA A 107 -6.14 -1.16 21.42
N HIS A 108 -5.32 -0.14 21.68
CA HIS A 108 -5.24 0.48 23.01
C HIS A 108 -6.58 1.08 23.49
N LYS A 109 -7.34 1.71 22.59
CA LYS A 109 -8.63 2.31 22.96
C LYS A 109 -9.73 1.27 23.18
N ALA A 110 -9.69 0.14 22.47
CA ALA A 110 -10.62 -0.97 22.66
C ALA A 110 -10.35 -1.70 23.98
N ASP A 111 -9.07 -1.90 24.33
CA ASP A 111 -8.63 -2.52 25.58
C ASP A 111 -9.02 -1.67 26.81
N ASN A 112 -8.83 -0.35 26.73
CA ASN A 112 -9.22 0.58 27.80
C ASN A 112 -10.75 0.80 27.94
N ALA A 113 -11.56 0.28 27.02
CA ALA A 113 -13.02 0.40 27.06
C ALA A 113 -13.72 -0.83 27.69
N GLN A 114 -12.95 -1.84 28.08
CA GLN A 114 -13.39 -2.96 28.92
C GLN A 114 -13.17 -2.66 30.40
#